data_AF-A0A7S1S9N2-F1
#
_entry.id   AF-A0A7S1S9N2-F1
#
_cell.length_a   1.000
_cell.length_b   1.000
_cell.length_c   1.000
_cell.angle_alpha   90.00
_cell.angle_beta   90.00
_cell.angle_gamma   90.00
#
_symmetry.space_group_name_H-M   'P 1'
#
loop_
_entity.id
_entity.type
_entity.pdbx_description
1 polymer ?
#
loop_
_entity_poly.entity_id
_entity_poly.type
_entity_poly.pdbx_seq_one_letter_code
_entity_poly.pdbx_strand_id
1 'polypeptide(L)'
;GWDIVVAAMMGGEEYGFGSIAMIAEGCIMARVCHMNRCPVGVATQRVELRKKFPGQPEHVANFMLFVAEEVRTILAALGYRSLDEIVGRTDLLRPRSNSSVRSNVPQPAVAVQQPGVSAAPAAPKKLAKTDMIDLTGFYSPERAQEEVQRASWAGAARNGAAHTNGPTLDDELLQDVEVSRLIENNAGAVEKQLGIANTNRAMAMPPR
;
A
#
# COMPACT_ATOMS: atom_id res chain seq x y z
N GLY A 1 6.58 1.76 -11.79
CA GLY A 1 6.23 0.33 -11.78
C GLY A 1 7.20 -0.49 -10.95
N TRP A 2 8.50 -0.31 -11.14
CA TRP A 2 9.54 -1.04 -10.39
C TRP A 2 9.37 -1.01 -8.86
N ASP A 3 9.10 0.15 -8.28
CA ASP A 3 8.90 0.28 -6.81
C ASP A 3 7.76 -0.61 -6.30
N ILE A 4 6.68 -0.76 -7.09
CA ILE A 4 5.54 -1.61 -6.76
C ILE A 4 5.94 -3.07 -6.79
N VAL A 5 6.66 -3.51 -7.81
CA VAL A 5 7.11 -4.91 -7.95
C VAL A 5 8.04 -5.29 -6.80
N VAL A 6 8.96 -4.41 -6.42
CA VAL A 6 9.85 -4.64 -5.27
C VAL A 6 9.04 -4.68 -3.97
N ALA A 7 8.11 -3.74 -3.77
CA ALA A 7 7.22 -3.76 -2.61
C ALA A 7 6.37 -5.04 -2.54
N ALA A 8 5.87 -5.53 -3.68
CA ALA A 8 5.18 -6.81 -3.79
C ALA A 8 6.07 -7.96 -3.30
N MET A 9 7.29 -8.09 -3.83
CA MET A 9 8.23 -9.12 -3.41
C MET A 9 8.56 -9.07 -1.91
N MET A 10 8.49 -7.88 -1.31
CA MET A 10 8.65 -7.67 0.13
C MET A 10 7.38 -7.93 0.96
N GLY A 11 6.26 -8.27 0.32
CA GLY A 11 4.99 -8.65 0.96
C GLY A 11 3.87 -7.60 0.88
N GLY A 12 4.06 -6.50 0.16
CA GLY A 12 3.02 -5.47 -0.01
C GLY A 12 1.93 -5.91 -1.00
N GLU A 13 0.67 -5.79 -0.60
CA GLU A 13 -0.51 -6.17 -1.41
C GLU A 13 -1.28 -4.96 -1.96
N GLU A 14 -1.07 -3.77 -1.37
CA GLU A 14 -1.62 -2.50 -1.80
C GLU A 14 -0.55 -1.41 -1.76
N TYR A 15 -0.69 -0.38 -2.62
CA TYR A 15 0.34 0.63 -2.83
C TYR A 15 -0.28 2.03 -2.81
N GLY A 16 0.14 2.84 -1.84
CA GLY A 16 -0.34 4.21 -1.66
C GLY A 16 0.49 5.24 -2.42
N PHE A 17 -0.18 6.19 -3.08
CA PHE A 17 0.46 7.27 -3.83
C PHE A 17 -0.03 8.63 -3.31
N GLY A 18 0.86 9.37 -2.64
CA GLY A 18 0.58 10.73 -2.17
C GLY A 18 1.22 11.79 -3.07
N SER A 19 2.49 12.10 -2.79
CA SER A 19 3.20 13.20 -3.48
C SER A 19 3.26 13.04 -5.00
N ILE A 20 3.41 11.82 -5.52
CA ILE A 20 3.49 11.60 -6.97
C ILE A 20 2.12 11.78 -7.66
N ALA A 21 1.01 11.45 -6.98
CA ALA A 21 -0.32 11.76 -7.46
C ALA A 21 -0.56 13.28 -7.50
N MET A 22 -0.14 14.01 -6.46
CA MET A 22 -0.18 15.47 -6.47
C MET A 22 0.67 16.08 -7.60
N ILE A 23 1.80 15.45 -7.96
CA ILE A 23 2.63 15.88 -9.09
C ILE A 23 1.89 15.66 -10.41
N ALA A 24 1.22 14.52 -10.59
CA ALA A 24 0.38 14.27 -11.76
C ALA A 24 -0.76 15.31 -11.90
N GLU A 25 -1.29 15.80 -10.78
CA GLU A 25 -2.28 16.89 -10.75
C GLU A 25 -1.69 18.29 -11.05
N GLY A 26 -0.36 18.46 -11.02
CA GLY A 26 0.30 19.72 -11.35
C GLY A 26 1.21 20.30 -10.25
N CYS A 27 1.51 19.56 -9.17
CA CYS A 27 2.48 19.99 -8.18
C CYS A 27 3.88 20.11 -8.80
N ILE A 28 4.48 21.29 -8.68
CA ILE A 28 5.84 21.58 -9.18
C ILE A 28 6.92 21.45 -8.11
N MET A 29 6.62 20.80 -6.97
CA MET A 29 7.55 20.61 -5.86
C MET A 29 8.16 21.91 -5.31
N ALA A 30 7.37 22.99 -5.23
CA ALA A 30 7.81 24.28 -4.67
C ALA A 30 8.10 24.25 -3.16
N ARG A 31 7.62 23.21 -2.43
CA ARG A 31 7.84 22.99 -0.98
C ARG A 31 7.36 24.13 -0.07
N VAL A 32 6.34 24.86 -0.50
CA VAL A 32 5.69 25.95 0.26
C VAL A 32 4.28 25.61 0.76
N CYS A 33 3.95 24.32 0.83
CA CYS A 33 2.59 23.83 1.12
C CYS A 33 2.05 24.38 2.46
N HIS A 34 2.88 24.42 3.49
CA HIS A 34 2.53 24.91 4.83
C HIS A 34 2.29 26.43 4.90
N MET A 35 2.71 27.19 3.88
CA MET A 35 2.56 28.65 3.85
C MET A 35 1.24 29.12 3.23
N ASN A 36 0.37 28.21 2.79
CA ASN A 36 -0.87 28.54 2.08
C ASN A 36 -0.63 29.42 0.83
N ARG A 37 0.54 29.28 0.17
CA ARG A 37 0.97 30.05 -1.01
C ARG A 37 1.41 29.15 -2.16
N CYS A 38 0.70 28.04 -2.38
CA CYS A 38 0.99 27.15 -3.50
C CYS A 38 0.82 27.91 -4.83
N PRO A 39 1.86 28.01 -5.69
CA PRO A 39 1.80 28.83 -6.89
C PRO A 39 0.86 28.27 -7.96
N VAL A 40 0.59 26.96 -7.90
CA VAL A 40 -0.19 26.17 -8.87
C VAL A 40 -1.54 25.71 -8.32
N GLY A 41 -1.96 26.22 -7.15
CA GLY A 41 -3.31 25.95 -6.63
C GLY A 41 -3.55 24.57 -6.01
N VAL A 42 -2.53 23.71 -5.89
CA VAL A 42 -2.67 22.34 -5.33
C VAL A 42 -2.87 22.36 -3.80
N ALA A 43 -1.92 22.92 -3.05
CA ALA A 43 -1.93 22.90 -1.57
C ALA A 43 -2.17 24.32 -1.01
N THR A 44 -3.36 24.87 -1.24
CA THR A 44 -3.76 26.21 -0.76
C THR A 44 -5.27 26.33 -0.64
N GLN A 45 -5.74 27.08 0.36
CA GLN A 45 -7.15 27.43 0.52
C GLN A 45 -7.49 28.82 -0.08
N ARG A 46 -6.47 29.61 -0.46
CA ARG A 46 -6.64 30.94 -1.04
C ARG A 46 -7.34 30.86 -2.40
N VAL A 47 -8.49 31.54 -2.52
CA VAL A 47 -9.40 31.44 -3.69
C VAL A 47 -8.69 31.78 -5.00
N GLU A 48 -7.90 32.86 -5.00
CA GLU A 48 -7.13 33.35 -6.13
C GLU A 48 -6.00 32.41 -6.58
N LEU A 49 -5.47 31.59 -5.66
CA LEU A 49 -4.47 30.57 -6.00
C LEU A 49 -5.12 29.26 -6.42
N ARG A 50 -6.25 28.86 -5.81
CA ARG A 50 -7.02 27.67 -6.24
C ARG A 50 -7.50 27.77 -7.68
N LYS A 51 -7.84 28.99 -8.16
CA LYS A 51 -8.17 29.24 -9.58
C LYS A 51 -7.05 28.87 -10.57
N LYS A 52 -5.82 28.70 -10.09
CA LYS A 52 -4.65 28.30 -10.90
C LYS A 52 -4.46 26.79 -10.99
N PHE A 53 -5.29 25.98 -10.31
CA PHE A 53 -5.18 24.53 -10.30
C PHE A 53 -5.42 23.96 -11.71
N PRO A 54 -4.42 23.32 -12.33
CA PRO A 54 -4.54 22.80 -13.69
C PRO A 54 -4.99 21.34 -13.74
N GLY A 55 -5.04 20.65 -12.60
CA GLY A 55 -5.25 19.21 -12.52
C GLY A 55 -6.62 18.79 -13.04
N GLN A 56 -6.64 17.71 -13.80
CA GLN A 56 -7.84 17.03 -14.25
C GLN A 56 -7.80 15.56 -13.78
N PRO A 57 -8.94 14.92 -13.47
CA PRO A 57 -8.98 13.52 -13.06
C PRO A 57 -8.23 12.58 -14.02
N GLU A 58 -8.26 12.88 -15.31
CA GLU A 58 -7.59 12.14 -16.38
C GLU A 58 -6.07 12.11 -16.20
N HIS A 59 -5.46 13.16 -15.64
CA HIS A 59 -4.00 13.18 -15.41
C HIS A 59 -3.58 12.09 -14.42
N VAL A 60 -4.35 11.93 -13.34
CA VAL A 60 -4.09 10.89 -12.33
C VAL A 60 -4.44 9.51 -12.87
N ALA A 61 -5.56 9.37 -13.58
CA ALA A 61 -5.95 8.11 -14.20
C ALA A 61 -4.87 7.62 -15.19
N ASN A 62 -4.40 8.50 -16.08
CA ASN A 62 -3.34 8.19 -17.04
C ASN A 62 -2.02 7.84 -16.35
N PHE A 63 -1.65 8.57 -15.29
CA PHE A 63 -0.48 8.23 -14.48
C PHE A 63 -0.58 6.81 -13.92
N MET A 64 -1.72 6.44 -13.32
CA MET A 64 -1.92 5.09 -12.79
C MET A 64 -1.90 4.02 -13.88
N LEU A 65 -2.43 4.31 -15.08
CA LEU A 65 -2.35 3.41 -16.23
C LEU A 65 -0.91 3.16 -16.67
N PHE A 66 -0.07 4.20 -16.74
CA PHE A 66 1.36 4.04 -17.06
C PHE A 66 2.11 3.25 -16.00
N VAL A 67 1.82 3.53 -14.72
CA VAL A 67 2.40 2.77 -13.61
C VAL A 67 2.02 1.29 -13.70
N ALA A 68 0.75 0.99 -13.98
CA ALA A 68 0.26 -0.38 -14.14
C ALA A 68 0.87 -1.08 -15.36
N GLU A 69 1.05 -0.39 -16.48
CA GLU A 69 1.72 -0.93 -17.67
C GLU A 69 3.18 -1.30 -17.40
N GLU A 70 3.90 -0.45 -16.67
CA GLU A 70 5.28 -0.75 -16.28
C GLU A 70 5.34 -1.98 -15.35
N VAL A 71 4.38 -2.12 -14.42
CA VAL A 71 4.26 -3.34 -13.59
C VAL A 71 4.05 -4.57 -14.46
N ARG A 72 3.10 -4.54 -15.41
CA ARG A 72 2.84 -5.66 -16.34
C ARG A 72 4.07 -6.02 -17.15
N THR A 73 4.81 -5.03 -17.64
CA THR A 73 6.03 -5.22 -18.41
C THR A 73 7.10 -5.93 -17.57
N ILE A 74 7.27 -5.53 -16.30
CA ILE A 74 8.24 -6.16 -15.39
C ILE A 74 7.81 -7.59 -15.04
N LEU A 75 6.53 -7.82 -14.75
CA LEU A 75 6.01 -9.17 -14.48
C LEU A 75 6.23 -10.11 -15.67
N ALA A 76 5.92 -9.65 -16.88
CA ALA A 76 6.15 -10.40 -18.11
C ALA A 76 7.64 -10.74 -18.30
N ALA A 77 8.54 -9.79 -18.02
CA ALA A 77 9.98 -10.02 -18.07
C ALA A 77 10.48 -11.04 -17.03
N LEU A 78 9.78 -11.17 -15.90
CA LEU A 78 10.05 -12.15 -14.86
C LEU A 78 9.36 -13.51 -15.10
N GLY A 79 8.44 -13.59 -16.06
CA GLY A 79 7.68 -14.80 -16.37
C GLY A 79 6.45 -15.04 -15.49
N TYR A 80 5.98 -14.02 -14.77
CA TYR A 80 4.78 -14.08 -13.92
C TYR A 80 3.59 -13.40 -14.59
N ARG A 81 2.37 -13.91 -14.32
CA ARG A 81 1.15 -13.40 -14.95
C ARG A 81 0.40 -12.38 -14.10
N SER A 82 0.69 -12.33 -12.80
CA SER A 82 0.02 -11.45 -11.85
C SER A 82 0.94 -11.01 -10.73
N LEU A 83 0.59 -9.90 -10.06
CA LEU A 83 1.29 -9.44 -8.86
C LEU A 83 1.18 -10.47 -7.72
N ASP A 84 0.03 -11.12 -7.58
CA ASP A 84 -0.23 -12.08 -6.49
C ASP A 84 0.78 -13.26 -6.51
N GLU A 85 1.28 -13.65 -7.69
CA GLU A 85 2.30 -14.70 -7.82
C GLU A 85 3.67 -14.31 -7.23
N ILE A 86 3.96 -13.01 -7.13
CA ILE A 86 5.24 -12.48 -6.65
C ILE A 86 5.15 -11.87 -5.25
N VAL A 87 3.97 -11.74 -4.66
CA VAL A 87 3.81 -11.20 -3.31
C VAL A 87 4.61 -12.06 -2.32
N GLY A 88 5.52 -11.43 -1.57
CA GLY A 88 6.38 -12.10 -0.59
C GLY A 88 7.53 -12.93 -1.17
N ARG A 89 7.73 -12.93 -2.50
CA ARG A 89 8.84 -13.63 -3.19
C ARG A 89 10.18 -12.88 -3.05
N THR A 90 10.66 -12.75 -1.82
CA THR A 90 11.98 -12.13 -1.54
C THR A 90 13.14 -12.87 -2.19
N ASP A 91 12.97 -14.15 -2.54
CA ASP A 91 13.92 -14.97 -3.29
C ASP A 91 14.19 -14.45 -4.72
N LEU A 92 13.30 -13.64 -5.29
CA LEU A 92 13.53 -13.03 -6.62
C LEU A 92 14.48 -11.83 -6.55
N LEU A 93 14.63 -11.24 -5.38
CA LEU A 93 15.48 -10.09 -5.16
C LEU A 93 16.93 -10.54 -4.94
N ARG A 94 17.88 -9.71 -5.38
CA ARG A 94 19.28 -9.87 -4.98
C ARG A 94 19.97 -8.52 -4.84
N PRO A 95 21.05 -8.46 -4.06
CA PRO A 95 21.98 -7.34 -4.11
C PRO A 95 22.52 -7.16 -5.53
N ARG A 96 22.66 -5.90 -5.96
CA ARG A 96 23.25 -5.59 -7.26
C ARG A 96 24.72 -6.04 -7.30
N SER A 97 25.07 -6.86 -8.29
CA SER A 97 26.44 -7.35 -8.51
C SER A 97 27.45 -6.25 -8.83
N ASN A 98 26.99 -5.11 -9.35
CA ASN A 98 27.82 -3.95 -9.66
C ASN A 98 27.92 -2.94 -8.51
N SER A 99 27.67 -3.37 -7.27
CA SER A 99 27.93 -2.58 -6.07
C SER A 99 29.12 -3.19 -5.33
N SER A 100 29.99 -2.37 -4.74
CA SER A 100 31.11 -2.88 -3.91
C SER A 100 30.64 -3.48 -2.58
N VAL A 101 29.33 -3.69 -2.42
CA VAL A 101 28.68 -4.11 -1.18
C VAL A 101 28.88 -5.61 -1.02
N ARG A 102 29.59 -6.00 0.04
CA ARG A 102 29.62 -7.40 0.48
C ARG A 102 28.28 -7.74 1.12
N SER A 103 27.36 -8.38 0.40
CA SER A 103 26.09 -8.80 1.02
C SER A 103 26.23 -10.14 1.72
N ASN A 104 25.64 -10.27 2.91
CA ASN A 104 25.53 -11.53 3.64
C ASN A 104 24.39 -12.44 3.11
N VAL A 105 23.79 -12.09 1.96
CA VAL A 105 22.61 -12.75 1.40
C VAL A 105 23.04 -13.77 0.34
N PRO A 106 22.57 -15.04 0.42
CA PRO A 106 22.74 -16.02 -0.66
C PRO A 106 22.17 -15.50 -1.98
N GLN A 107 22.93 -15.61 -3.08
CA GLN A 107 22.45 -15.13 -4.38
C GLN A 107 21.43 -16.12 -4.96
N PRO A 108 20.21 -15.67 -5.33
CA PRO A 108 19.26 -16.55 -6.01
C PRO A 108 19.71 -16.86 -7.43
N ALA A 109 19.27 -18.01 -7.94
CA ALA A 109 19.59 -18.49 -9.29
C ALA A 109 18.97 -17.62 -10.41
N VAL A 110 17.88 -16.92 -10.11
CA VAL A 110 17.20 -15.98 -11.01
C VAL A 110 17.06 -14.65 -10.28
N ALA A 111 17.47 -13.57 -10.91
CA ALA A 111 17.56 -12.27 -10.26
C ALA A 111 16.90 -11.19 -11.10
N VAL A 112 16.07 -10.36 -10.44
CA VAL A 112 15.45 -9.21 -11.09
C VAL A 112 16.50 -8.25 -11.64
N GLN A 113 16.42 -7.97 -12.94
CA GLN A 113 17.05 -6.82 -13.58
C GLN A 113 15.94 -5.96 -14.19
N GLN A 114 16.06 -4.64 -14.09
CA GLN A 114 15.09 -3.75 -14.71
C GLN A 114 15.08 -3.97 -16.24
N PRO A 115 13.93 -4.28 -16.85
CA PRO A 115 13.84 -4.43 -18.30
C PRO A 115 14.22 -3.12 -19.00
N GLY A 116 15.09 -3.20 -20.01
CA GLY A 116 15.60 -2.04 -20.75
C GLY A 116 16.85 -1.36 -20.16
N VAL A 117 17.32 -1.77 -18.97
CA VAL A 117 18.60 -1.34 -18.42
C VAL A 117 19.63 -2.44 -18.68
N SER A 118 20.21 -2.47 -19.89
CA SER A 118 21.42 -3.28 -20.09
C SER A 118 22.50 -2.71 -19.17
N ALA A 119 22.92 -3.47 -18.16
CA ALA A 119 24.09 -3.11 -17.40
C ALA A 119 25.29 -3.20 -18.37
N ALA A 120 25.66 -2.08 -19.00
CA ALA A 120 27.03 -1.91 -19.46
C ALA A 120 27.95 -2.28 -18.27
N PRO A 121 29.10 -2.93 -18.51
CA PRO A 121 30.03 -3.32 -17.46
C PRO A 121 30.64 -2.07 -16.83
N ALA A 122 29.87 -1.41 -15.97
CA ALA A 122 30.28 -0.25 -15.21
C ALA A 122 31.04 -0.75 -13.98
N ALA A 123 32.13 -0.07 -13.67
CA ALA A 123 32.92 -0.31 -12.47
C ALA A 123 32.01 -0.38 -11.23
N PRO A 124 32.33 -1.25 -10.26
CA PRO A 124 31.50 -1.44 -9.07
C PRO A 124 31.31 -0.11 -8.35
N LYS A 125 30.06 0.31 -8.18
CA LYS A 125 29.72 1.56 -7.50
C LYS A 125 30.06 1.41 -6.02
N LYS A 126 31.07 2.14 -5.56
CA LYS A 126 31.43 2.23 -4.15
C LYS A 126 30.45 3.15 -3.43
N LEU A 127 29.90 2.70 -2.30
CA LEU A 127 29.08 3.55 -1.43
C LEU A 127 29.98 4.62 -0.79
N ALA A 128 29.46 5.85 -0.67
CA ALA A 128 30.28 6.99 -0.25
C ALA A 128 30.79 6.92 1.20
N LYS A 129 30.10 6.18 2.08
CA LYS A 129 30.34 6.22 3.54
C LYS A 129 30.61 4.87 4.21
N THR A 130 30.32 3.76 3.54
CA THR A 130 30.48 2.41 4.08
C THR A 130 30.88 1.47 2.97
N ASP A 131 31.55 0.37 3.29
CA ASP A 131 31.85 -0.67 2.30
C ASP A 131 30.75 -1.75 2.24
N MET A 132 29.84 -1.77 3.22
CA MET A 132 28.84 -2.83 3.36
C MET A 132 27.52 -2.33 3.96
N ILE A 133 26.41 -2.92 3.50
CA ILE A 133 25.07 -2.81 4.09
C ILE A 133 24.55 -4.23 4.26
N ASP A 134 24.19 -4.58 5.48
CA ASP A 134 23.54 -5.85 5.75
C ASP A 134 22.08 -5.76 5.31
N LEU A 135 21.71 -6.63 4.37
CA LEU A 135 20.35 -6.69 3.83
C LEU A 135 19.61 -7.93 4.31
N THR A 136 20.20 -8.77 5.16
CA THR A 136 19.60 -10.03 5.61
C THR A 136 18.21 -9.85 6.22
N GLY A 137 17.94 -8.72 6.89
CA GLY A 137 16.59 -8.39 7.39
C GLY A 137 15.49 -8.28 6.32
N PHE A 138 15.87 -8.14 5.04
CA PHE A 138 14.94 -8.12 3.91
C PHE A 138 14.83 -9.47 3.19
N TYR A 139 15.68 -10.45 3.52
CA TYR A 139 15.73 -11.75 2.88
C TYR A 139 15.47 -12.86 3.88
N SER A 140 14.46 -13.68 3.64
CA SER A 140 14.21 -14.89 4.42
C SER A 140 14.41 -16.11 3.52
N PRO A 141 15.63 -16.71 3.46
CA PRO A 141 15.90 -17.85 2.60
C PRO A 141 15.04 -19.09 2.96
N GLU A 142 14.63 -19.21 4.23
CA GLU A 142 13.80 -20.32 4.73
C GLU A 142 12.36 -20.28 4.18
N ARG A 143 11.84 -19.10 3.80
CA ARG A 143 10.46 -18.94 3.30
C ARG A 143 10.29 -19.19 1.80
N ALA A 144 11.38 -19.36 1.06
CA ALA A 144 11.32 -19.67 -0.37
C ALA A 144 10.70 -21.06 -0.63
N GLN A 145 10.82 -21.97 0.33
CA GLN A 145 10.36 -23.37 0.22
C GLN A 145 8.90 -23.57 0.66
N GLU A 146 8.27 -22.59 1.32
CA GLU A 146 6.86 -22.64 1.75
C GLU A 146 5.90 -22.00 0.72
N GLU A 147 6.12 -22.27 -0.57
CA GLU A 147 5.27 -21.80 -1.67
C GLU A 147 3.80 -22.21 -1.50
N VAL A 148 3.57 -23.37 -0.87
CA VAL A 148 2.24 -23.93 -0.55
C VAL A 148 1.50 -23.09 0.51
N GLN A 149 2.21 -22.44 1.45
CA GLN A 149 1.57 -21.57 2.45
C GLN A 149 1.37 -20.14 1.93
N ARG A 150 2.14 -19.66 0.95
CA ARG A 150 1.93 -18.31 0.39
C ARG A 150 0.57 -18.12 -0.24
N ALA A 151 0.11 -19.12 -1.00
CA ALA A 151 -1.22 -19.10 -1.60
C ALA A 151 -2.35 -19.12 -0.55
N SER A 152 -2.08 -19.44 0.72
CA SER A 152 -3.09 -19.45 1.78
C SER A 152 -3.35 -18.08 2.40
N TRP A 153 -2.41 -17.13 2.30
CA TRP A 153 -2.55 -15.78 2.88
C TRP A 153 -2.49 -14.66 1.84
N ALA A 154 -1.72 -14.80 0.75
CA ALA A 154 -1.65 -13.77 -0.28
C ALA A 154 -3.01 -13.60 -0.96
N GLY A 155 -3.55 -12.38 -0.92
CA GLY A 155 -4.88 -12.05 -1.39
C GLY A 155 -6.02 -12.48 -0.45
N ALA A 156 -5.76 -13.25 0.61
CA ALA A 156 -6.79 -13.70 1.55
C ALA A 156 -7.34 -12.53 2.37
N ALA A 157 -6.48 -11.59 2.78
CA ALA A 157 -6.91 -10.37 3.47
C ALA A 157 -7.63 -9.40 2.52
N ARG A 158 -7.15 -9.24 1.28
CA ARG A 158 -7.75 -8.36 0.26
C ARG A 158 -9.14 -8.81 -0.19
N ASN A 159 -9.34 -10.13 -0.30
CA ASN A 159 -10.56 -10.72 -0.84
C ASN A 159 -11.50 -11.27 0.26
N GLY A 160 -11.10 -11.18 1.53
CA GLY A 160 -11.87 -11.66 2.67
C GLY A 160 -12.98 -10.70 3.09
N ALA A 161 -13.97 -11.21 3.82
CA ALA A 161 -14.91 -10.34 4.53
C ALA A 161 -14.16 -9.57 5.62
N ALA A 162 -14.61 -8.34 5.90
CA ALA A 162 -14.11 -7.57 7.03
C ALA A 162 -14.22 -8.42 8.31
N HIS A 163 -13.14 -8.48 9.09
CA HIS A 163 -13.15 -9.24 10.34
C HIS A 163 -14.22 -8.68 11.29
N THR A 164 -14.98 -9.59 11.88
CA THR A 164 -16.00 -9.23 12.87
C THR A 164 -15.35 -9.01 14.23
N ASN A 165 -15.93 -8.09 15.02
CA ASN A 165 -15.63 -7.95 16.44
C ASN A 165 -16.19 -9.14 17.28
N GLY A 166 -16.91 -10.06 16.64
CA GLY A 166 -17.76 -11.04 17.29
C GLY A 166 -19.08 -10.41 17.76
N PRO A 167 -19.92 -11.16 18.47
CA PRO A 167 -21.14 -10.63 19.07
C PRO A 167 -20.83 -9.55 20.10
N THR A 168 -21.50 -8.40 19.98
CA THR A 168 -21.40 -7.25 20.88
C THR A 168 -22.75 -6.94 21.52
N LEU A 169 -22.73 -6.15 22.60
CA LEU A 169 -23.99 -5.75 23.27
C LEU A 169 -24.85 -4.86 22.37
N ASP A 170 -24.23 -4.09 21.47
CA ASP A 170 -24.94 -3.28 20.49
C ASP A 170 -25.70 -4.15 19.48
N ASP A 171 -25.18 -5.33 19.13
CA ASP A 171 -25.90 -6.28 18.28
C ASP A 171 -27.18 -6.78 18.95
N GLU A 172 -27.13 -7.03 20.26
CA GLU A 172 -28.32 -7.40 21.05
C GLU A 172 -29.32 -6.23 21.15
N LEU A 173 -28.82 -5.02 21.38
CA LEU A 173 -29.66 -3.83 21.44
C LEU A 173 -30.37 -3.54 20.10
N LEU A 174 -29.67 -3.71 18.98
CA LEU A 174 -30.24 -3.51 17.64
C LEU A 174 -31.26 -4.61 17.27
N GLN A 175 -31.16 -5.80 17.85
CA GLN A 175 -32.15 -6.87 17.66
C GLN A 175 -33.45 -6.63 18.44
N ASP A 176 -33.49 -5.69 19.38
CA ASP A 176 -34.71 -5.33 20.10
C ASP A 176 -35.72 -4.66 19.15
N VAL A 177 -36.94 -5.20 19.10
CA VAL A 177 -37.99 -4.77 18.18
C VAL A 177 -38.40 -3.31 18.41
N GLU A 178 -38.39 -2.83 19.65
CA GLU A 178 -38.75 -1.44 19.94
C GLU A 178 -37.65 -0.48 19.50
N VAL A 179 -36.38 -0.89 19.66
CA VAL A 179 -35.22 -0.12 19.17
C VAL A 179 -35.21 -0.07 17.65
N SER A 180 -35.37 -1.21 16.99
CA SER A 180 -35.45 -1.29 15.52
C SER A 180 -36.59 -0.43 14.97
N ARG A 181 -37.79 -0.50 15.56
CA ARG A 181 -38.93 0.33 15.14
C ARG A 181 -38.68 1.82 15.34
N LEU A 182 -38.02 2.22 16.42
CA LEU A 182 -37.68 3.62 16.65
C LEU A 182 -36.73 4.14 15.57
N ILE A 183 -35.72 3.36 15.21
CA ILE A 183 -34.76 3.70 14.15
C ILE A 183 -35.47 3.82 12.80
N GLU A 184 -36.29 2.83 12.43
CA GLU A 184 -37.02 2.80 11.16
C GLU A 184 -38.01 3.96 11.00
N ASN A 185 -38.72 4.32 12.08
CA ASN A 185 -39.72 5.39 12.05
C ASN A 185 -39.13 6.78 12.32
N ASN A 186 -37.86 6.85 12.76
CA ASN A 186 -37.18 8.06 13.19
C ASN A 186 -38.02 8.93 14.15
N ALA A 187 -38.77 8.28 15.05
CA ALA A 187 -39.76 8.91 15.90
C ALA A 187 -39.98 8.13 17.20
N GLY A 188 -40.22 8.86 18.29
CA GLY A 188 -40.48 8.29 19.62
C GLY A 188 -39.24 8.23 20.51
N ALA A 189 -39.38 7.54 21.64
CA ALA A 189 -38.31 7.30 22.61
C ALA A 189 -38.48 5.88 23.17
N VAL A 190 -37.37 5.20 23.43
CA VAL A 190 -37.34 3.87 24.07
C VAL A 190 -36.29 3.90 25.18
N GLU A 191 -36.61 3.31 26.33
CA GLU A 191 -35.70 3.18 27.46
C GLU A 191 -35.41 1.68 27.68
N LYS A 192 -34.13 1.33 27.81
CA LYS A 192 -33.66 -0.04 28.02
C LYS A 192 -32.65 -0.07 29.16
N GLN A 193 -32.76 -1.08 30.02
CA GLN A 193 -31.78 -1.35 31.07
C GLN A 193 -30.98 -2.59 30.69
N LEU A 194 -29.66 -2.45 30.63
CA LEU A 194 -28.73 -3.52 30.24
C LEU A 194 -27.69 -3.71 31.33
N GLY A 195 -27.33 -4.97 31.59
CA GLY A 195 -26.22 -5.31 32.48
C GLY A 195 -24.89 -5.05 31.79
N ILE A 196 -24.03 -4.24 32.41
CA ILE A 196 -22.72 -3.88 31.85
C ILE A 196 -21.64 -4.67 32.60
N ALA A 197 -20.82 -5.38 31.83
CA ALA A 197 -19.58 -6.01 32.29
C ALA A 197 -18.37 -5.37 31.60
N ASN A 198 -17.17 -5.58 32.17
CA ASN A 198 -15.92 -5.06 31.62
C ASN A 198 -15.57 -5.61 30.22
N THR A 199 -16.20 -6.72 29.81
CA THR A 199 -16.06 -7.32 28.48
C THR A 199 -16.88 -6.59 27.42
N ASN A 200 -17.93 -5.85 27.82
CA ASN A 200 -18.74 -5.05 26.91
C ASN A 200 -17.97 -3.75 26.58
N ARG A 201 -17.38 -3.71 25.39
CA ARG A 201 -16.54 -2.61 24.92
C ARG A 201 -17.25 -1.85 23.79
N ALA A 202 -16.96 -0.56 23.68
CA ALA A 202 -17.48 0.32 22.62
C ALA A 202 -19.02 0.32 22.51
N MET A 203 -19.72 0.30 23.65
CA MET A 203 -21.18 0.29 23.67
C MET A 203 -21.77 1.64 23.25
N ALA A 204 -22.91 1.60 22.58
CA ALA A 204 -23.71 2.77 22.18
C ALA A 204 -22.87 3.83 21.43
N MET A 205 -22.02 3.37 20.53
CA MET A 205 -21.20 4.27 19.71
C MET A 205 -22.11 5.07 18.78
N PRO A 206 -22.10 6.41 18.84
CA PRO A 206 -22.89 7.22 17.93
C PRO A 206 -22.42 6.99 16.48
N PRO A 207 -23.34 7.00 15.49
CA PRO A 207 -22.93 6.99 14.09
C PRO A 207 -22.03 8.21 13.83
N ARG A 208 -20.92 7.99 13.13
CA ARG A 208 -20.00 9.06 12.69
C ARG A 208 -20.61 9.91 11.58
#